data_AF-A0A7X7TD93-F1
#
_entry.id   AF-A0A7X7TD93-F1
#
_cell.length_a   1.000
_cell.length_b   1.000
_cell.length_c   1.000
_cell.angle_alpha   90.00
_cell.angle_beta   90.00
_cell.angle_gamma   90.00
#
_symmetry.space_group_name_H-M   'P 1'
#
loop_
_entity.id
_entity.type
_entity.pdbx_description
1 polymer ?
#
loop_
_entity_poly.entity_id
_entity_poly.type
_entity_poly.pdbx_seq_one_letter_code
_entity_poly.pdbx_strand_id
1 'polypeptide(L)'
;PGYTRYLFRVNNWYAYPNELFEPSPDLPPCGLNENSSRTWVEIYNFHTGEQVYGFCGLDEAHDLHDRLSVSFPTGETPPPIYIKLVDRRCDTTYTSNITGLRHSPYYTHTIMNNIIVDNNTGIFYYSYLNEGRILYNDVWNNSYRNYHDNATGTIFTPEPGTGEISADPLFVNTLYYRLTDESPCKDTGNPDFFYNDPDGSPNDMGAYGGPGASGQGEFSGSGFIFTSVGNIPSSEIVQEVAQPTLGLADVDATTALALGIPAYDDSPFGGSLYINGLFGDVDIANGVKYYQILLGKWTGDTPPDEDTGYTTLTDALYKIRYSIDGDGDVIAELVNLGAKTIKGVPNCYELTSSGWWSNLDLRVIWNTTVVPNGKYTLKCRAFRDNPVDPDHLLPVFPTANDLDHLTLMVNNTYCNAVINKVMYDNGTEIPECGMINLSSNTENLKFDITAEHPDGYLRYWVLDAYYGKNQYAGRIAQSWYPGVVPPNDWPGVVNQVFNSEDGSLVPWQDCAYQFSLWAASRITNGFNYLDHKPYSDDFSDHYYLKVGNCAWCGGADIDQSGQVNLADFARLAEQWMKPCGPTCEGL
;
A
#
# COMPACT_ATOMS: atom_id res chain seq x y z
N PRO A 1 -11.66 17.42 -28.11
CA PRO A 1 -12.51 16.36 -27.51
C PRO A 1 -11.63 15.16 -27.15
N GLY A 2 -11.54 14.84 -25.85
CA GLY A 2 -10.70 13.75 -25.34
C GLY A 2 -9.39 14.17 -24.66
N TYR A 3 -9.12 15.48 -24.51
CA TYR A 3 -8.00 15.98 -23.71
C TYR A 3 -8.48 17.07 -22.75
N THR A 4 -7.96 17.06 -21.53
CA THR A 4 -8.18 18.05 -20.48
C THR A 4 -6.96 18.94 -20.36
N ARG A 5 -7.16 20.26 -20.41
CA ARG A 5 -6.08 21.26 -20.28
C ARG A 5 -5.82 21.59 -18.81
N TYR A 6 -4.55 21.56 -18.45
CA TYR A 6 -4.05 21.95 -17.14
C TYR A 6 -3.08 23.13 -17.27
N LEU A 7 -3.19 24.10 -16.38
CA LEU A 7 -2.25 25.19 -16.15
C LEU A 7 -1.26 24.79 -15.06
N PHE A 8 -0.07 25.37 -15.06
CA PHE A 8 0.87 25.30 -13.95
C PHE A 8 1.74 26.55 -13.97
N ARG A 9 2.42 26.85 -12.87
CA ARG A 9 3.16 28.11 -12.72
C ARG A 9 4.57 27.86 -12.22
N VAL A 10 5.51 28.70 -12.63
CA VAL A 10 6.84 28.82 -12.03
C VAL A 10 6.81 29.97 -11.04
N ASN A 11 6.72 29.67 -9.75
CA ASN A 11 6.49 30.71 -8.73
C ASN A 11 7.69 31.65 -8.55
N ASN A 12 8.90 31.12 -8.69
CA ASN A 12 10.14 31.89 -8.65
C ASN A 12 10.51 32.50 -10.01
N TRP A 13 9.54 32.74 -10.90
CA TRP A 13 9.79 33.28 -12.24
C TRP A 13 10.64 34.56 -12.22
N TYR A 14 10.49 35.38 -11.18
CA TYR A 14 11.23 36.63 -10.96
C TYR A 14 12.74 36.43 -10.74
N ALA A 15 13.19 35.20 -10.46
CA ALA A 15 14.61 34.85 -10.38
C ALA A 15 15.26 34.72 -11.76
N TYR A 16 14.47 34.64 -12.84
CA TYR A 16 14.95 34.50 -14.20
C TYR A 16 14.93 35.86 -14.92
N PRO A 17 16.04 36.25 -15.58
CA PRO A 17 16.12 37.49 -16.33
C PRO A 17 15.27 37.42 -17.63
N ASN A 18 14.66 38.54 -18.02
CA ASN A 18 13.86 38.63 -19.26
C ASN A 18 14.68 38.34 -20.52
N GLU A 19 16.00 38.52 -20.46
CA GLU A 19 16.98 38.22 -21.51
C GLU A 19 16.99 36.75 -21.93
N LEU A 20 16.47 35.84 -21.09
CA LEU A 20 16.26 34.44 -21.45
C LEU A 20 15.07 34.24 -22.40
N PHE A 21 14.17 35.21 -22.50
CA PHE A 21 12.93 35.12 -23.28
C PHE A 21 12.95 35.98 -24.54
N GLU A 22 14.00 36.79 -24.72
CA GLU A 22 14.17 37.62 -25.91
C GLU A 22 14.16 36.79 -27.21
N PRO A 23 13.50 37.28 -28.29
CA PRO A 23 13.53 36.65 -29.61
C PRO A 23 14.97 36.47 -30.11
N SER A 24 15.33 35.23 -30.47
CA SER A 24 16.68 34.88 -30.91
C SER A 24 16.66 34.25 -32.31
N PRO A 25 16.48 35.05 -33.38
CA PRO A 25 16.43 34.55 -34.75
C PRO A 25 17.75 34.02 -35.29
N ASP A 26 18.85 34.28 -34.59
CA ASP A 26 20.17 33.73 -34.87
C ASP A 26 20.31 32.25 -34.44
N LEU A 27 19.38 31.74 -33.63
CA LEU A 27 19.36 30.35 -33.16
C LEU A 27 18.38 29.51 -34.00
N PRO A 28 18.51 28.16 -34.00
CA PRO A 28 17.61 27.29 -34.75
C PRO A 28 16.12 27.57 -34.44
N PRO A 29 15.24 27.59 -35.45
CA PRO A 29 13.83 27.90 -35.23
C PRO A 29 13.13 26.81 -34.40
N CYS A 30 12.08 27.19 -33.68
CA CYS A 30 11.18 26.24 -33.03
C CYS A 30 10.00 25.95 -33.96
N GLY A 31 10.08 24.84 -34.72
CA GLY A 31 9.10 24.52 -35.76
C GLY A 31 9.07 25.61 -36.84
N LEU A 32 7.93 26.30 -36.98
CA LEU A 32 7.77 27.44 -37.91
C LEU A 32 8.09 28.80 -37.27
N ASN A 33 8.41 28.85 -35.97
CA ASN A 33 8.74 30.10 -35.29
C ASN A 33 10.24 30.40 -35.43
N GLU A 34 10.58 31.23 -36.42
CA GLU A 34 11.94 31.75 -36.64
C GLU A 34 12.37 32.79 -35.60
N ASN A 35 11.44 33.36 -34.84
CA ASN A 35 11.70 34.32 -33.77
C ASN A 35 11.46 33.71 -32.37
N SER A 36 11.70 32.41 -32.23
CA SER A 36 11.56 31.73 -30.94
C SER A 36 12.45 32.35 -29.85
N SER A 37 11.98 32.28 -28.61
CA SER A 37 12.70 32.75 -27.43
C SER A 37 14.09 32.11 -27.35
N ARG A 38 15.05 32.80 -26.75
CA ARG A 38 16.37 32.24 -26.44
C ARG A 38 16.25 30.93 -25.67
N THR A 39 15.39 30.90 -24.66
CA THR A 39 15.13 29.74 -23.82
C THR A 39 13.97 28.91 -24.35
N TRP A 40 14.11 27.59 -24.29
CA TRP A 40 12.99 26.67 -24.40
C TRP A 40 12.58 26.16 -23.03
N VAL A 41 11.27 26.04 -22.82
CA VAL A 41 10.69 25.41 -21.64
C VAL A 41 10.21 24.04 -22.05
N GLU A 42 10.90 23.00 -21.63
CA GLU A 42 10.53 21.61 -21.92
C GLU A 42 9.85 20.99 -20.71
N ILE A 43 8.75 20.26 -20.93
CA ILE A 43 7.93 19.68 -19.87
C ILE A 43 8.07 18.16 -19.93
N TYR A 44 8.39 17.54 -18.81
CA TYR A 44 8.67 16.12 -18.70
C TYR A 44 7.75 15.42 -17.70
N ASN A 45 7.42 14.17 -17.99
CA ASN A 45 6.80 13.25 -17.05
C ASN A 45 7.86 12.81 -16.02
N PHE A 46 7.57 12.98 -14.73
CA PHE A 46 8.50 12.64 -13.66
C PHE A 46 8.81 11.14 -13.59
N HIS A 47 7.82 10.27 -13.78
CA HIS A 47 7.98 8.83 -13.64
C HIS A 47 8.72 8.22 -14.83
N THR A 48 8.38 8.61 -16.06
CA THR A 48 8.95 8.01 -17.27
C THR A 48 10.18 8.75 -17.79
N GLY A 49 10.36 10.01 -17.42
CA GLY A 49 11.41 10.88 -17.96
C GLY A 49 11.15 11.32 -19.41
N GLU A 50 9.98 11.02 -19.97
CA GLU A 50 9.61 11.38 -21.34
C GLU A 50 9.14 12.83 -21.43
N GLN A 51 9.49 13.51 -22.51
CA GLN A 51 9.01 14.86 -22.79
C GLN A 51 7.54 14.81 -23.20
N VAL A 52 6.70 15.54 -22.46
CA VAL A 52 5.25 15.62 -22.68
C VAL A 52 4.91 16.77 -23.62
N TYR A 53 5.53 17.93 -23.43
CA TYR A 53 5.26 19.14 -24.21
C TYR A 53 6.42 20.15 -24.09
N GLY A 54 6.28 21.31 -24.73
CA GLY A 54 7.24 22.41 -24.57
C GLY A 54 6.75 23.74 -25.12
N PHE A 55 7.34 24.82 -24.61
CA PHE A 55 7.10 26.21 -25.03
C PHE A 55 8.40 26.83 -25.51
N CYS A 56 8.30 27.59 -26.59
CA CYS A 56 9.44 28.26 -27.23
C CYS A 56 9.09 29.67 -27.75
N GLY A 57 7.95 30.21 -27.33
CA GLY A 57 7.45 31.53 -27.70
C GLY A 57 6.87 32.25 -26.49
N LEU A 58 7.65 32.28 -25.41
CA LEU A 58 7.38 33.08 -24.22
C LEU A 58 8.15 34.39 -24.35
N ASP A 59 7.53 35.51 -24.02
CA ASP A 59 8.03 36.84 -24.35
C ASP A 59 8.81 37.47 -23.17
N GLU A 60 8.51 37.04 -21.94
CA GLU A 60 9.14 37.54 -20.71
C GLU A 60 9.13 36.48 -19.60
N ALA A 61 9.90 36.70 -18.54
CA ALA A 61 9.98 35.75 -17.43
C ALA A 61 8.63 35.55 -16.75
N HIS A 62 7.78 36.58 -16.69
CA HIS A 62 6.45 36.50 -16.10
C HIS A 62 5.53 35.50 -16.82
N ASP A 63 5.77 35.21 -18.10
CA ASP A 63 5.00 34.21 -18.85
C ASP A 63 5.13 32.79 -18.27
N LEU A 64 6.22 32.50 -17.55
CA LEU A 64 6.39 31.24 -16.81
C LEU A 64 5.35 31.07 -15.68
N HIS A 65 4.76 32.17 -15.21
CA HIS A 65 3.71 32.16 -14.20
C HIS A 65 2.32 31.97 -14.82
N ASP A 66 2.01 32.69 -15.91
CA ASP A 66 0.63 32.81 -16.38
C ASP A 66 0.28 32.00 -17.63
N ARG A 67 1.27 31.62 -18.45
CA ARG A 67 1.00 31.09 -19.80
C ARG A 67 1.28 29.61 -19.98
N LEU A 68 1.88 28.95 -18.99
CA LEU A 68 2.24 27.54 -19.10
C LEU A 68 1.00 26.65 -18.95
N SER A 69 0.89 25.70 -19.88
CA SER A 69 -0.18 24.71 -19.87
C SER A 69 0.22 23.42 -20.55
N VAL A 70 -0.36 22.31 -20.11
CA VAL A 70 -0.19 20.98 -20.70
C VAL A 70 -1.56 20.31 -20.81
N SER A 71 -1.76 19.39 -21.75
CA SER A 71 -3.03 18.67 -21.89
C SER A 71 -2.81 17.17 -21.86
N PHE A 72 -3.66 16.47 -21.11
CA PHE A 72 -3.63 15.01 -20.96
C PHE A 72 -4.96 14.39 -21.40
N PRO A 73 -5.00 13.11 -21.79
CA PRO A 73 -6.26 12.44 -22.12
C PRO A 73 -7.30 12.60 -21.02
N THR A 74 -8.55 12.88 -21.40
CA THR A 74 -9.64 13.06 -20.43
C THR A 74 -9.98 11.73 -19.76
N GLY A 75 -10.02 11.71 -18.42
CA GLY A 75 -10.33 10.52 -17.61
C GLY A 75 -9.10 9.80 -17.04
N GLU A 76 -7.89 10.20 -17.44
CA GLU A 76 -6.64 9.73 -16.84
C GLU A 76 -6.14 10.72 -15.78
N THR A 77 -5.61 10.19 -14.67
CA THR A 77 -4.91 11.00 -13.66
C THR A 77 -3.62 11.52 -14.30
N PRO A 78 -3.43 12.85 -14.42
CA PRO A 78 -2.24 13.38 -15.05
C PRO A 78 -1.00 13.07 -14.20
N PRO A 79 0.14 12.67 -14.80
CA PRO A 79 1.34 12.37 -14.06
C PRO A 79 1.95 13.65 -13.46
N PRO A 80 2.76 13.53 -12.39
CA PRO A 80 3.59 14.62 -11.93
C PRO A 80 4.54 15.08 -13.04
N ILE A 81 4.69 16.39 -13.22
CA ILE A 81 5.55 16.97 -14.23
C ILE A 81 6.68 17.79 -13.62
N TYR A 82 7.78 17.92 -14.35
CA TYR A 82 8.81 18.91 -14.06
C TYR A 82 9.23 19.61 -15.36
N ILE A 83 9.82 20.79 -15.26
CA ILE A 83 10.28 21.55 -16.42
C ILE A 83 11.80 21.62 -16.49
N LYS A 84 12.31 21.77 -17.71
CA LYS A 84 13.68 22.19 -17.97
C LYS A 84 13.65 23.52 -18.72
N LEU A 85 14.34 24.52 -18.17
CA LEU A 85 14.65 25.77 -18.87
C LEU A 85 15.98 25.59 -19.58
N VAL A 86 15.94 25.48 -20.91
CA VAL A 86 17.10 25.26 -21.76
C VAL A 86 17.52 26.59 -22.38
N ASP A 87 18.58 27.19 -21.84
CA ASP A 87 19.22 28.35 -22.48
C ASP A 87 20.09 27.87 -23.64
N ARG A 88 19.56 28.06 -24.85
CA ARG A 88 20.16 27.56 -26.10
C ARG A 88 21.42 28.32 -26.51
N ARG A 89 21.64 29.52 -25.98
CA ARG A 89 22.82 30.34 -26.32
C ARG A 89 23.99 30.01 -25.42
N CYS A 90 23.73 29.77 -24.14
CA CYS A 90 24.77 29.43 -23.16
C CYS A 90 24.94 27.93 -22.93
N ASP A 91 24.15 27.09 -23.62
CA ASP A 91 24.18 25.63 -23.46
C ASP A 91 24.04 25.21 -21.99
N THR A 92 23.10 25.84 -21.30
CA THR A 92 22.86 25.64 -19.87
C THR A 92 21.41 25.24 -19.65
N THR A 93 21.19 24.23 -18.81
CA THR A 93 19.85 23.73 -18.49
C THR A 93 19.59 23.81 -17.00
N TYR A 94 18.45 24.39 -16.63
CA TYR A 94 17.95 24.42 -15.26
C TYR A 94 16.74 23.50 -15.15
N THR A 95 16.79 22.53 -14.25
CA THR A 95 15.69 21.60 -14.00
C THR A 95 14.91 22.06 -12.78
N SER A 96 13.58 22.14 -12.88
CA SER A 96 12.72 22.46 -11.74
C SER A 96 12.49 21.24 -10.85
N ASN A 97 11.99 21.51 -9.64
CA ASN A 97 11.22 20.54 -8.86
C ASN A 97 9.95 20.09 -9.61
N ILE A 98 9.29 19.07 -9.08
CA ILE A 98 7.96 18.67 -9.58
C ILE A 98 6.97 19.80 -9.35
N THR A 99 6.15 20.08 -10.36
CA THR A 99 5.13 21.13 -10.34
C THR A 99 3.73 20.53 -10.36
N GLY A 100 2.84 21.01 -9.49
CA GLY A 100 1.43 20.64 -9.47
C GLY A 100 0.62 21.25 -10.61
N LEU A 101 -0.35 20.48 -11.12
CA LEU A 101 -1.23 20.88 -12.22
C LEU A 101 -2.54 21.49 -11.70
N ARG A 102 -3.05 22.49 -12.39
CA ARG A 102 -4.30 23.21 -12.09
C ARG A 102 -5.23 23.14 -13.29
N HIS A 103 -6.55 23.09 -13.12
CA HIS A 103 -7.47 23.04 -14.27
C HIS A 103 -7.65 24.41 -14.97
N SER A 104 -8.03 24.38 -16.26
CA SER A 104 -8.43 25.56 -17.05
C SER A 104 -9.83 25.37 -17.66
N PRO A 105 -10.82 26.26 -17.41
CA PRO A 105 -10.77 27.44 -16.54
C PRO A 105 -10.64 27.08 -15.06
N TYR A 106 -10.27 28.07 -14.23
CA TYR A 106 -10.19 27.90 -12.78
C TYR A 106 -11.58 27.61 -12.21
N TYR A 107 -11.66 26.61 -11.34
CA TYR A 107 -12.81 26.43 -10.48
C TYR A 107 -12.66 27.37 -9.29
N THR A 108 -13.71 28.13 -9.00
CA THR A 108 -13.76 29.06 -7.87
C THR A 108 -13.71 28.34 -6.52
N HIS A 109 -14.16 27.09 -6.45
CA HIS A 109 -14.15 26.27 -5.23
C HIS A 109 -14.03 24.77 -5.57
N THR A 110 -13.43 23.98 -4.67
CA THR A 110 -13.39 22.51 -4.77
C THR A 110 -13.84 21.90 -3.43
N ILE A 111 -14.79 20.97 -3.49
CA ILE A 111 -15.22 20.13 -2.37
C ILE A 111 -14.70 18.72 -2.66
N MET A 112 -13.70 18.27 -1.91
CA MET A 112 -13.12 16.94 -2.12
C MET A 112 -12.60 16.26 -0.86
N ASN A 113 -12.48 14.93 -0.94
CA ASN A 113 -11.99 14.05 0.13
C ASN A 113 -12.79 14.16 1.44
N ASN A 114 -14.09 14.47 1.35
CA ASN A 114 -14.95 14.58 2.54
C ASN A 114 -15.77 13.31 2.74
N ILE A 115 -16.05 12.99 4.01
CA ILE A 115 -17.16 12.11 4.38
C ILE A 115 -18.24 12.96 5.01
N ILE A 116 -19.45 12.93 4.44
CA ILE A 116 -20.60 13.72 4.88
C ILE A 116 -21.77 12.77 5.16
N VAL A 117 -21.97 12.48 6.44
CA VAL A 117 -22.86 11.42 6.90
C VAL A 117 -23.78 11.88 8.04
N ASP A 118 -24.98 11.30 8.11
CA ASP A 118 -25.98 11.54 9.16
C ASP A 118 -26.46 13.00 9.30
N ASN A 119 -26.40 13.79 8.23
CA ASN A 119 -26.93 15.16 8.23
C ASN A 119 -28.36 15.21 7.67
N ASN A 120 -28.94 16.41 7.63
CA ASN A 120 -30.15 16.65 6.84
C ASN A 120 -29.85 16.50 5.35
N THR A 121 -28.89 17.26 4.83
CA THR A 121 -28.45 17.20 3.44
C THR A 121 -26.93 17.09 3.41
N GLY A 122 -26.39 16.29 2.49
CA GLY A 122 -24.96 16.14 2.30
C GLY A 122 -24.34 17.34 1.58
N ILE A 123 -24.15 17.24 0.26
CA ILE A 123 -23.65 18.34 -0.56
C ILE A 123 -24.81 19.14 -1.14
N PHE A 124 -24.85 20.42 -0.76
CA PHE A 124 -25.86 21.39 -1.18
C PHE A 124 -25.26 22.32 -2.24
N TYR A 125 -25.69 22.17 -3.49
CA TYR A 125 -25.14 22.91 -4.63
C TYR A 125 -26.12 24.00 -5.13
N TYR A 126 -25.62 25.24 -5.22
CA TYR A 126 -26.30 26.34 -5.90
C TYR A 126 -25.75 26.45 -7.32
N SER A 127 -26.57 26.21 -8.35
CA SER A 127 -26.14 26.28 -9.76
C SER A 127 -25.65 27.69 -10.13
N TYR A 128 -24.35 27.91 -10.00
CA TYR A 128 -23.60 28.90 -10.78
C TYR A 128 -22.81 28.11 -11.81
N LEU A 129 -23.24 28.22 -13.07
CA LEU A 129 -22.70 27.49 -14.21
C LEU A 129 -21.15 27.52 -14.21
N ASN A 130 -20.54 26.34 -14.08
CA ASN A 130 -19.10 26.07 -14.31
C ASN A 130 -18.10 26.52 -13.24
N GLU A 131 -18.53 26.86 -12.02
CA GLU A 131 -17.65 27.52 -11.06
C GLU A 131 -17.08 26.62 -9.94
N GLY A 132 -17.50 25.36 -9.76
CA GLY A 132 -16.98 24.52 -8.66
C GLY A 132 -16.83 23.04 -9.02
N ARG A 133 -15.94 22.33 -8.29
CA ARG A 133 -15.78 20.87 -8.40
C ARG A 133 -16.23 20.14 -7.14
N ILE A 134 -16.79 18.96 -7.35
CA ILE A 134 -17.14 17.98 -6.32
C ILE A 134 -16.43 16.69 -6.75
N LEU A 135 -15.47 16.22 -5.95
CA LEU A 135 -14.63 15.07 -6.29
C LEU A 135 -14.36 14.24 -5.05
N TYR A 136 -14.33 12.91 -5.17
CA TYR A 136 -13.83 12.04 -4.10
C TYR A 136 -14.47 12.30 -2.73
N ASN A 137 -15.78 12.52 -2.69
CA ASN A 137 -16.52 12.59 -1.43
C ASN A 137 -17.39 11.35 -1.24
N ASP A 138 -17.53 10.90 -0.01
CA ASP A 138 -18.57 9.94 0.39
C ASP A 138 -19.70 10.66 1.10
N VAL A 139 -20.90 10.50 0.57
CA VAL A 139 -22.09 11.19 1.08
C VAL A 139 -23.14 10.12 1.38
N TRP A 140 -23.37 9.87 2.68
CA TRP A 140 -24.15 8.71 3.12
C TRP A 140 -25.20 9.05 4.19
N ASN A 141 -26.32 8.31 4.19
CA ASN A 141 -27.37 8.39 5.21
C ASN A 141 -27.86 9.81 5.56
N ASN A 142 -27.83 10.75 4.61
CA ASN A 142 -28.34 12.10 4.84
C ASN A 142 -29.87 12.09 4.67
N SER A 143 -30.58 12.47 5.74
CA SER A 143 -32.02 12.20 5.93
C SER A 143 -32.96 12.84 4.90
N TYR A 144 -32.57 13.95 4.29
CA TYR A 144 -33.27 14.51 3.14
C TYR A 144 -32.66 14.00 1.84
N ARG A 145 -31.39 14.34 1.57
CA ARG A 145 -30.66 13.95 0.34
C ARG A 145 -29.16 13.96 0.54
N ASN A 146 -28.45 13.05 -0.12
CA ASN A 146 -26.99 13.11 -0.23
C ASN A 146 -26.55 14.28 -1.13
N TYR A 147 -27.12 14.38 -2.33
CA TYR A 147 -26.84 15.47 -3.27
C TYR A 147 -28.10 16.29 -3.52
N HIS A 148 -28.03 17.60 -3.30
CA HIS A 148 -29.14 18.52 -3.53
C HIS A 148 -28.75 19.64 -4.49
N ASP A 149 -29.50 19.78 -5.58
CA ASP A 149 -29.43 20.95 -6.46
C ASP A 149 -30.57 21.89 -6.11
N ASN A 150 -30.22 23.05 -5.57
CA ASN A 150 -31.18 24.05 -5.15
C ASN A 150 -31.83 24.80 -6.30
N ALA A 151 -31.16 24.92 -7.44
CA ALA A 151 -31.71 25.67 -8.57
C ALA A 151 -32.90 24.94 -9.21
N THR A 152 -32.83 23.60 -9.27
CA THR A 152 -33.92 22.75 -9.74
C THR A 152 -34.80 22.23 -8.59
N GLY A 153 -34.31 22.28 -7.35
CA GLY A 153 -34.94 21.63 -6.20
C GLY A 153 -34.87 20.10 -6.27
N THR A 154 -33.99 19.53 -7.10
CA THR A 154 -33.90 18.09 -7.36
C THR A 154 -32.59 17.47 -6.83
N ILE A 155 -32.36 16.19 -7.13
CA ILE A 155 -31.09 15.51 -6.85
C ILE A 155 -30.21 15.75 -8.07
N PHE A 156 -28.96 16.17 -7.88
CA PHE A 156 -27.97 16.05 -8.94
C PHE A 156 -27.16 14.77 -8.74
N THR A 157 -26.69 14.20 -9.84
CA THR A 157 -25.75 13.09 -9.83
C THR A 157 -24.39 13.64 -10.20
N PRO A 158 -23.35 13.43 -9.38
CA PRO A 158 -22.00 13.81 -9.77
C PRO A 158 -21.60 13.19 -11.12
N GLU A 159 -20.73 13.87 -11.86
CA GLU A 159 -20.29 13.35 -13.15
C GLU A 159 -19.57 12.00 -12.96
N PRO A 160 -19.76 11.03 -13.87
CA PRO A 160 -19.01 9.79 -13.83
C PRO A 160 -17.50 10.04 -13.80
N GLY A 161 -16.75 9.28 -12.99
CA GLY A 161 -15.30 9.41 -12.87
C GLY A 161 -14.81 10.51 -11.91
N THR A 162 -15.71 11.11 -11.13
CA THR A 162 -15.36 12.07 -10.06
C THR A 162 -14.90 11.42 -8.76
N GLY A 163 -15.06 10.09 -8.62
CA GLY A 163 -14.68 9.35 -7.41
C GLY A 163 -15.69 9.44 -6.26
N GLU A 164 -16.90 9.92 -6.53
CA GLU A 164 -17.94 10.08 -5.52
C GLU A 164 -18.54 8.74 -5.07
N ILE A 165 -18.76 8.61 -3.75
CA ILE A 165 -19.27 7.41 -3.09
C ILE A 165 -20.58 7.77 -2.34
N SER A 166 -21.46 6.79 -2.20
CA SER A 166 -22.65 6.88 -1.35
C SER A 166 -22.86 5.52 -0.69
N ALA A 167 -21.98 5.18 0.24
CA ALA A 167 -21.98 3.92 0.97
C ALA A 167 -21.70 4.16 2.45
N ASP A 168 -21.96 3.16 3.31
CA ASP A 168 -21.61 3.29 4.73
C ASP A 168 -20.10 3.49 4.89
N PRO A 169 -19.62 4.59 5.52
CA PRO A 169 -18.19 4.81 5.71
C PRO A 169 -17.52 3.76 6.62
N LEU A 170 -18.30 2.94 7.34
CA LEU A 170 -17.79 1.93 8.27
C LEU A 170 -16.79 2.52 9.28
N PHE A 171 -17.26 3.48 10.09
CA PHE A 171 -16.45 3.99 11.18
C PHE A 171 -16.29 2.93 12.28
N VAL A 172 -15.07 2.81 12.81
CA VAL A 172 -14.76 2.00 13.99
C VAL A 172 -15.65 2.42 15.17
N ASN A 173 -15.84 3.73 15.34
CA ASN A 173 -16.73 4.32 16.33
C ASN A 173 -17.11 5.76 15.97
N THR A 174 -18.14 6.28 16.62
CA THR A 174 -18.65 7.65 16.43
C THR A 174 -17.96 8.70 17.30
N LEU A 175 -16.90 8.34 18.03
CA LEU A 175 -16.14 9.27 18.88
C LEU A 175 -15.00 9.91 18.11
N TYR A 176 -14.27 9.08 17.36
CA TYR A 176 -13.10 9.48 16.60
C TYR A 176 -13.28 9.36 15.09
N TYR A 177 -14.36 8.75 14.58
CA TYR A 177 -14.61 8.67 13.12
C TYR A 177 -13.43 8.11 12.30
N ARG A 178 -12.65 7.20 12.88
CA ARG A 178 -11.65 6.43 12.14
C ARG A 178 -12.34 5.36 11.29
N LEU A 179 -11.84 5.13 10.09
CA LEU A 179 -12.32 4.09 9.17
C LEU A 179 -11.85 2.71 9.62
N THR A 180 -12.65 1.66 9.36
CA THR A 180 -12.14 0.28 9.38
C THR A 180 -11.38 -0.03 8.10
N ASP A 181 -10.65 -1.14 8.09
CA ASP A 181 -9.88 -1.61 6.91
C ASP A 181 -10.80 -1.96 5.73
N GLU A 182 -12.05 -2.35 6.00
CA GLU A 182 -13.07 -2.67 4.97
C GLU A 182 -13.87 -1.45 4.50
N SER A 183 -13.55 -0.25 4.99
CA SER A 183 -14.27 0.96 4.64
C SER A 183 -14.18 1.25 3.13
N PRO A 184 -15.29 1.62 2.46
CA PRO A 184 -15.26 2.06 1.08
C PRO A 184 -14.56 3.42 0.91
N CYS A 185 -14.28 4.14 2.01
CA CYS A 185 -13.59 5.42 2.02
C CYS A 185 -12.07 5.30 2.21
N LYS A 186 -11.57 4.08 2.44
CA LYS A 186 -10.14 3.79 2.61
C LYS A 186 -9.44 3.84 1.25
N ASP A 187 -8.31 4.53 1.13
CA ASP A 187 -7.46 4.65 -0.06
C ASP A 187 -8.20 5.02 -1.37
N THR A 188 -9.31 5.76 -1.29
CA THR A 188 -10.24 6.02 -2.42
C THR A 188 -10.49 7.51 -2.69
N GLY A 189 -9.83 8.38 -1.95
CA GLY A 189 -9.81 9.82 -2.15
C GLY A 189 -9.06 10.24 -3.42
N ASN A 190 -8.68 11.52 -3.48
CA ASN A 190 -7.96 12.07 -4.61
C ASN A 190 -6.63 11.31 -4.87
N PRO A 191 -6.45 10.68 -6.05
CA PRO A 191 -5.30 9.83 -6.35
C PRO A 191 -4.04 10.62 -6.73
N ASP A 192 -4.12 11.94 -6.82
CA ASP A 192 -2.93 12.77 -7.03
C ASP A 192 -2.03 12.67 -5.79
N PHE A 193 -0.76 12.31 -6.01
CA PHE A 193 0.23 12.05 -4.96
C PHE A 193 0.43 13.22 -3.99
N PHE A 194 0.06 14.44 -4.39
CA PHE A 194 0.05 15.59 -3.48
C PHE A 194 -0.93 15.47 -2.32
N TYR A 195 -1.91 14.57 -2.42
CA TYR A 195 -2.90 14.31 -1.38
C TYR A 195 -2.68 12.98 -0.68
N ASN A 196 -1.67 12.21 -1.03
CA ASN A 196 -1.45 10.89 -0.44
C ASN A 196 -1.34 10.95 1.08
N ASP A 197 -1.74 9.85 1.69
CA ASP A 197 -1.60 9.63 3.12
C ASP A 197 -0.12 9.52 3.53
N PRO A 198 0.15 9.60 4.85
CA PRO A 198 1.49 9.48 5.40
C PRO A 198 2.30 8.26 4.95
N ASP A 199 1.62 7.15 4.65
CA ASP A 199 2.19 5.88 4.18
C ASP A 199 2.45 5.85 2.67
N GLY A 200 1.98 6.87 1.94
CA GLY A 200 2.12 7.02 0.50
C GLY A 200 0.98 6.39 -0.30
N SER A 201 -0.05 5.81 0.33
CA SER A 201 -1.26 5.37 -0.36
C SER A 201 -2.08 6.57 -0.88
N PRO A 202 -3.01 6.37 -1.83
CA PRO A 202 -4.01 7.38 -2.13
C PRO A 202 -4.76 7.81 -0.86
N ASN A 203 -5.14 9.08 -0.80
CA ASN A 203 -5.82 9.67 0.37
C ASN A 203 -7.06 8.89 0.81
N ASP A 204 -7.23 8.61 2.10
CA ASP A 204 -8.49 8.19 2.73
C ASP A 204 -9.51 9.34 2.72
N MET A 205 -10.76 9.13 2.33
CA MET A 205 -11.75 10.21 2.50
C MET A 205 -11.96 10.52 4.00
N GLY A 206 -12.12 11.80 4.36
CA GLY A 206 -12.50 12.22 5.71
C GLY A 206 -11.39 12.83 6.55
N ALA A 207 -11.61 12.88 7.87
CA ALA A 207 -10.82 13.71 8.79
C ALA A 207 -9.38 13.21 9.05
N TYR A 208 -9.12 11.94 8.78
CA TYR A 208 -7.81 11.29 8.96
C TYR A 208 -7.15 10.97 7.63
N GLY A 209 -7.64 11.59 6.55
CA GLY A 209 -7.09 11.44 5.22
C GLY A 209 -6.09 12.51 4.87
N GLY A 210 -5.12 12.11 4.08
CA GLY A 210 -4.18 12.95 3.39
C GLY A 210 -2.92 13.33 4.16
N PRO A 211 -2.16 14.29 3.62
CA PRO A 211 -0.75 14.45 3.96
C PRO A 211 -0.48 14.90 5.40
N GLY A 212 -1.52 15.33 6.13
CA GLY A 212 -1.48 15.76 7.53
C GLY A 212 -2.13 14.78 8.51
N ALA A 213 -2.57 13.60 8.08
CA ALA A 213 -3.23 12.60 8.92
C ALA A 213 -2.41 12.16 10.14
N SER A 214 -1.08 12.27 10.06
CA SER A 214 -0.13 11.91 11.12
C SER A 214 -0.07 12.90 12.30
N GLY A 215 -0.75 14.05 12.25
CA GLY A 215 -0.81 15.03 13.34
C GLY A 215 0.48 15.84 13.51
N GLN A 216 0.39 16.97 14.24
CA GLN A 216 1.56 17.77 14.63
C GLN A 216 1.99 17.37 16.05
N GLY A 217 3.01 16.52 16.14
CA GLY A 217 3.64 16.22 17.42
C GLY A 217 4.53 17.37 17.91
N GLU A 218 4.42 17.73 19.19
CA GLU A 218 5.33 18.66 19.86
C GLU A 218 6.10 17.91 20.95
N PHE A 219 7.40 18.22 21.09
CA PHE A 219 8.23 17.72 22.18
C PHE A 219 8.79 18.92 22.95
N SER A 220 8.33 19.12 24.19
CA SER A 220 8.82 20.20 25.05
C SER A 220 10.12 19.79 25.76
N GLY A 221 11.10 20.69 25.77
CA GLY A 221 12.41 20.49 26.38
C GLY A 221 13.53 20.31 25.35
N SER A 222 14.61 19.66 25.79
CA SER A 222 15.72 19.26 24.92
C SER A 222 15.78 17.73 24.84
N GLY A 223 16.17 17.22 23.69
CA GLY A 223 16.33 15.83 23.34
C GLY A 223 15.88 15.57 21.91
N PHE A 224 16.16 14.36 21.44
CA PHE A 224 15.48 13.79 20.27
C PHE A 224 14.74 12.54 20.72
N ILE A 225 13.55 12.31 20.16
CA ILE A 225 12.77 11.10 20.40
C ILE A 225 12.36 10.47 19.07
N PHE A 226 12.46 9.15 18.95
CA PHE A 226 11.73 8.40 17.94
C PHE A 226 10.29 8.22 18.42
N THR A 227 9.33 8.62 17.59
CA THR A 227 7.90 8.62 17.95
C THR A 227 7.18 7.38 17.46
N SER A 228 7.46 6.94 16.23
CA SER A 228 6.80 5.78 15.63
C SER A 228 7.59 5.20 14.45
N VAL A 229 7.23 3.97 14.08
CA VAL A 229 7.53 3.36 12.78
C VAL A 229 6.21 3.17 12.05
N GLY A 230 5.99 3.94 10.98
CA GLY A 230 4.66 4.11 10.40
C GLY A 230 3.68 4.64 11.44
N ASN A 231 2.59 3.91 11.65
CA ASN A 231 1.57 4.20 12.64
C ASN A 231 1.79 3.45 13.98
N ILE A 232 2.81 2.59 14.09
CA ILE A 232 3.14 1.89 15.35
C ILE A 232 3.98 2.81 16.23
N PRO A 233 3.47 3.28 17.39
CA PRO A 233 4.25 4.10 18.31
C PRO A 233 5.49 3.36 18.82
N SER A 234 6.58 4.08 19.08
CA SER A 234 7.81 3.49 19.62
C SER A 234 7.62 2.81 20.98
N SER A 235 6.57 3.19 21.73
CA SER A 235 6.15 2.51 22.97
C SER A 235 5.66 1.09 22.77
N GLU A 236 5.12 0.78 21.58
CA GLU A 236 4.60 -0.54 21.22
C GLU A 236 5.64 -1.40 20.48
N ILE A 237 6.91 -1.00 20.55
CA ILE A 237 8.04 -1.75 20.02
C ILE A 237 8.91 -2.12 21.20
N VAL A 238 9.17 -3.41 21.40
CA VAL A 238 9.93 -3.88 22.57
C VAL A 238 11.35 -3.32 22.52
N GLN A 239 11.71 -2.44 23.47
CA GLN A 239 13.05 -1.84 23.58
C GLN A 239 13.90 -2.41 24.72
N GLU A 240 13.32 -3.22 25.61
CA GLU A 240 14.03 -3.80 26.75
C GLU A 240 15.08 -4.82 26.27
N VAL A 241 16.37 -4.53 26.50
CA VAL A 241 17.49 -5.31 25.95
C VAL A 241 17.51 -6.76 26.45
N ALA A 242 16.98 -7.01 27.65
CA ALA A 242 16.89 -8.35 28.22
C ALA A 242 15.75 -9.20 27.61
N GLN A 243 14.80 -8.60 26.89
CA GLN A 243 13.68 -9.33 26.29
C GLN A 243 14.12 -10.00 24.99
N PRO A 244 13.77 -11.28 24.78
CA PRO A 244 14.11 -11.97 23.55
C PRO A 244 13.35 -11.42 22.33
N THR A 245 12.27 -10.69 22.55
CA THR A 245 11.45 -10.00 21.53
C THR A 245 11.95 -8.59 21.19
N LEU A 246 13.13 -8.19 21.68
CA LEU A 246 13.74 -6.88 21.41
C LEU A 246 13.67 -6.52 19.92
N GLY A 247 13.02 -5.40 19.62
CA GLY A 247 12.85 -4.83 18.30
C GLY A 247 11.64 -5.35 17.52
N LEU A 248 10.82 -6.23 18.08
CA LEU A 248 9.53 -6.63 17.51
C LEU A 248 8.42 -5.66 17.93
N ALA A 249 7.44 -5.49 17.05
CA ALA A 249 6.19 -4.79 17.35
C ALA A 249 5.25 -5.70 18.14
N ASP A 250 4.69 -5.16 19.21
CA ASP A 250 3.72 -5.81 20.09
C ASP A 250 2.66 -4.77 20.47
N VAL A 251 1.51 -4.83 19.79
CA VAL A 251 0.39 -3.91 19.94
C VAL A 251 -0.84 -4.73 20.30
N ASP A 252 -1.28 -4.62 21.55
CA ASP A 252 -2.47 -5.33 22.01
C ASP A 252 -3.75 -4.84 21.30
N ALA A 253 -4.78 -5.70 21.26
CA ALA A 253 -6.03 -5.40 20.53
C ALA A 253 -6.75 -4.12 21.00
N THR A 254 -6.62 -3.73 22.26
CA THR A 254 -7.22 -2.50 22.80
C THR A 254 -6.48 -1.27 22.27
N THR A 255 -5.16 -1.31 22.31
CA THR A 255 -4.29 -0.24 21.81
C THR A 255 -4.42 -0.09 20.30
N ALA A 256 -4.41 -1.21 19.57
CA ALA A 256 -4.64 -1.28 18.13
C ALA A 256 -5.97 -0.60 17.74
N LEU A 257 -7.07 -0.94 18.43
CA LEU A 257 -8.39 -0.35 18.20
C LEU A 257 -8.41 1.17 18.48
N ALA A 258 -7.71 1.62 19.51
CA ALA A 258 -7.64 3.04 19.87
C ALA A 258 -6.85 3.86 18.82
N LEU A 259 -5.79 3.27 18.27
CA LEU A 259 -4.95 3.89 17.24
C LEU A 259 -5.54 3.75 15.83
N GLY A 260 -6.42 2.78 15.61
CA GLY A 260 -6.95 2.45 14.28
C GLY A 260 -5.89 1.80 13.40
N ILE A 261 -5.12 0.87 13.97
CA ILE A 261 -4.09 0.07 13.29
C ILE A 261 -4.33 -1.41 13.58
N PRO A 262 -3.71 -2.35 12.82
CA PRO A 262 -3.75 -3.76 13.15
C PRO A 262 -3.16 -4.05 14.55
N ALA A 263 -3.67 -5.08 15.22
CA ALA A 263 -2.99 -5.64 16.38
C ALA A 263 -1.75 -6.40 15.90
N TYR A 264 -0.64 -6.23 16.60
CA TYR A 264 0.63 -6.87 16.29
C TYR A 264 1.07 -7.73 17.46
N ASP A 265 1.60 -8.91 17.16
CA ASP A 265 2.10 -9.84 18.17
C ASP A 265 3.44 -10.39 17.64
N ASP A 266 4.52 -10.14 18.39
CA ASP A 266 5.90 -10.45 18.06
C ASP A 266 6.31 -10.12 16.60
N SER A 267 5.83 -9.02 16.02
CA SER A 267 5.89 -8.79 14.57
C SER A 267 7.19 -8.08 14.14
N PRO A 268 8.00 -8.64 13.22
CA PRO A 268 9.21 -8.00 12.73
C PRO A 268 8.89 -6.95 11.65
N PHE A 269 9.87 -6.11 11.36
CA PHE A 269 9.75 -5.04 10.37
C PHE A 269 10.38 -5.42 9.02
N GLY A 270 9.75 -5.00 7.93
CA GLY A 270 10.24 -5.25 6.57
C GLY A 270 9.75 -4.23 5.54
N GLY A 271 10.19 -4.36 4.30
CA GLY A 271 9.85 -3.42 3.22
C GLY A 271 10.45 -2.03 3.44
N SER A 272 9.63 -0.99 3.26
CA SER A 272 10.03 0.41 3.47
C SER A 272 9.46 0.92 4.79
N LEU A 273 10.33 1.34 5.70
CA LEU A 273 9.95 1.77 7.06
C LEU A 273 9.95 3.29 7.16
N TYR A 274 8.82 3.86 7.54
CA TYR A 274 8.67 5.29 7.77
C TYR A 274 9.05 5.59 9.22
N ILE A 275 10.25 6.13 9.45
CA ILE A 275 10.77 6.38 10.79
C ILE A 275 10.45 7.82 11.18
N ASN A 276 9.62 8.01 12.19
CA ASN A 276 9.20 9.32 12.68
C ASN A 276 9.93 9.70 13.97
N GLY A 277 10.09 11.00 14.21
CA GLY A 277 10.71 11.50 15.44
C GLY A 277 10.64 13.01 15.61
N LEU A 278 10.86 13.48 16.82
CA LEU A 278 10.77 14.90 17.18
C LEU A 278 12.03 15.39 17.88
N PHE A 279 12.38 16.64 17.59
CA PHE A 279 13.36 17.39 18.37
C PHE A 279 12.64 18.25 19.39
N GLY A 280 13.27 18.41 20.55
CA GLY A 280 12.77 19.29 21.60
C GLY A 280 12.70 20.75 21.12
N ASP A 281 11.68 21.49 21.55
CA ASP A 281 11.50 22.92 21.23
C ASP A 281 12.74 23.76 21.59
N VAL A 282 13.47 23.40 22.66
CA VAL A 282 14.73 24.03 23.05
C VAL A 282 15.82 23.77 22.01
N ASP A 283 15.90 22.58 21.42
CA ASP A 283 16.91 22.27 20.41
C ASP A 283 16.62 22.95 19.08
N ILE A 284 15.34 23.05 18.70
CA ILE A 284 14.90 23.87 17.57
C ILE A 284 15.28 25.33 17.80
N ALA A 285 14.99 25.89 18.99
CA ALA A 285 15.36 27.25 19.35
C ALA A 285 16.89 27.46 19.37
N ASN A 286 17.67 26.42 19.69
CA ASN A 286 19.14 26.42 19.64
C ASN A 286 19.71 26.25 18.21
N GLY A 287 18.85 26.17 17.21
CA GLY A 287 19.18 26.24 15.80
C GLY A 287 19.42 24.90 15.12
N VAL A 288 18.94 23.78 15.69
CA VAL A 288 18.97 22.49 14.97
C VAL A 288 18.21 22.63 13.66
N LYS A 289 18.89 22.31 12.55
CA LYS A 289 18.36 22.44 11.19
C LYS A 289 18.62 21.21 10.33
N TYR A 290 19.62 20.42 10.68
CA TYR A 290 19.99 19.24 9.92
C TYR A 290 20.21 18.06 10.86
N TYR A 291 20.03 16.86 10.35
CA TYR A 291 20.28 15.64 11.11
C TYR A 291 20.80 14.51 10.22
N GLN A 292 21.39 13.51 10.85
CA GLN A 292 21.70 12.21 10.27
C GLN A 292 20.97 11.15 11.08
N ILE A 293 20.40 10.16 10.40
CA ILE A 293 19.99 8.92 11.05
C ILE A 293 21.12 7.91 10.91
N LEU A 294 21.57 7.41 12.06
CA LEU A 294 22.63 6.43 12.20
C LEU A 294 22.00 5.05 12.35
N LEU A 295 22.61 4.05 11.72
CA LEU A 295 22.17 2.66 11.72
C LEU A 295 23.32 1.77 12.20
N GLY A 296 23.09 1.05 13.29
CA GLY A 296 24.04 0.08 13.84
C GLY A 296 23.45 -1.33 13.85
N LYS A 297 24.12 -2.27 13.18
CA LYS A 297 23.69 -3.68 13.16
C LYS A 297 24.20 -4.41 14.39
N TRP A 298 23.32 -5.21 15.01
CA TRP A 298 23.70 -6.09 16.11
C TRP A 298 24.48 -7.31 15.62
N THR A 299 25.37 -7.82 16.46
CA THR A 299 26.06 -9.11 16.22
C THR A 299 25.53 -10.14 17.21
N GLY A 300 24.58 -10.96 16.77
CA GLY A 300 23.78 -11.79 17.68
C GLY A 300 23.02 -10.92 18.67
N ASP A 301 23.27 -11.14 19.97
CA ASP A 301 22.68 -10.35 21.06
C ASP A 301 23.58 -9.21 21.55
N THR A 302 24.68 -8.94 20.86
CA THR A 302 25.58 -7.82 21.22
C THR A 302 25.16 -6.55 20.46
N PRO A 303 24.87 -5.43 21.17
CA PRO A 303 24.55 -4.17 20.53
C PRO A 303 25.75 -3.61 19.75
N PRO A 304 25.50 -2.75 18.75
CA PRO A 304 26.58 -2.08 18.01
C PRO A 304 27.43 -1.21 18.93
N ASP A 305 28.74 -1.19 18.66
CA ASP A 305 29.70 -0.32 19.34
C ASP A 305 29.37 1.17 19.10
N GLU A 306 29.42 1.98 20.16
CA GLU A 306 28.98 3.38 20.11
C GLU A 306 29.85 4.27 19.21
N ASP A 307 31.15 3.98 19.12
CA ASP A 307 32.09 4.80 18.35
C ASP A 307 32.25 4.35 16.91
N THR A 308 32.12 3.04 16.66
CA THR A 308 32.48 2.42 15.37
C THR A 308 31.38 1.57 14.75
N GLY A 309 30.35 1.21 15.51
CA GLY A 309 29.28 0.29 15.10
C GLY A 309 28.17 0.92 14.27
N TYR A 310 28.21 2.24 14.04
CA TYR A 310 27.15 2.98 13.36
C TYR A 310 27.58 3.54 12.01
N THR A 311 26.70 3.38 11.04
CA THR A 311 26.80 3.97 9.69
C THR A 311 25.68 4.97 9.46
N THR A 312 25.73 5.80 8.43
CA THR A 312 24.66 6.77 8.12
C THR A 312 23.71 6.18 7.09
N LEU A 313 22.39 6.38 7.28
CA LEU A 313 21.40 6.03 6.26
C LEU A 313 21.52 6.95 5.06
N THR A 314 21.41 6.36 3.87
CA THR A 314 21.57 7.04 2.58
C THR A 314 20.26 7.18 1.81
N ASP A 315 19.15 6.69 2.35
CA ASP A 315 17.86 6.72 1.68
C ASP A 315 17.38 8.15 1.42
N ALA A 316 16.76 8.35 0.26
CA ALA A 316 16.21 9.65 -0.08
C ALA A 316 14.89 9.89 0.67
N LEU A 317 14.69 11.11 1.14
CA LEU A 317 13.50 11.61 1.80
C LEU A 317 12.97 12.79 1.00
N TYR A 318 11.80 12.59 0.42
CA TYR A 318 11.03 13.64 -0.22
C TYR A 318 9.81 13.96 0.63
N LYS A 319 9.49 15.24 0.74
CA LYS A 319 8.26 15.71 1.38
C LYS A 319 7.60 16.79 0.53
N ILE A 320 6.29 16.92 0.65
CA ILE A 320 5.53 17.97 0.02
C ILE A 320 5.50 19.18 0.96
N ARG A 321 5.91 20.34 0.46
CA ARG A 321 5.71 21.64 1.10
C ARG A 321 4.44 22.27 0.57
N TYR A 322 3.57 22.70 1.47
CA TYR A 322 2.40 23.51 1.15
C TYR A 322 2.68 24.97 1.45
N SER A 323 2.29 25.84 0.52
CA SER A 323 2.32 27.29 0.70
C SER A 323 1.05 27.90 0.14
N ILE A 324 0.66 29.06 0.65
CA ILE A 324 -0.52 29.78 0.18
C ILE A 324 -0.01 30.98 -0.63
N ASP A 325 -0.43 31.07 -1.89
CA ASP A 325 -0.10 32.19 -2.77
C ASP A 325 -0.88 33.46 -2.38
N GLY A 326 -0.48 34.61 -2.93
CA GLY A 326 -1.16 35.90 -2.67
C GLY A 326 -2.65 35.92 -3.02
N ASP A 327 -3.06 35.05 -3.95
CA ASP A 327 -4.46 34.90 -4.39
C ASP A 327 -5.24 33.84 -3.57
N GLY A 328 -4.63 33.24 -2.54
CA GLY A 328 -5.27 32.23 -1.67
C GLY A 328 -5.15 30.78 -2.15
N ASP A 329 -4.52 30.55 -3.31
CA ASP A 329 -4.29 29.21 -3.85
C ASP A 329 -3.25 28.44 -3.03
N VAL A 330 -3.53 27.16 -2.73
CA VAL A 330 -2.56 26.25 -2.13
C VAL A 330 -1.62 25.73 -3.22
N ILE A 331 -0.32 25.95 -3.03
CA ILE A 331 0.77 25.41 -3.84
C ILE A 331 1.39 24.24 -3.08
N ALA A 332 1.44 23.08 -3.72
CA ALA A 332 2.14 21.90 -3.24
C ALA A 332 3.44 21.70 -4.06
N GLU A 333 4.56 21.50 -3.37
CA GLU A 333 5.88 21.32 -3.98
C GLU A 333 6.58 20.11 -3.37
N LEU A 334 7.03 19.15 -4.20
CA LEU A 334 7.86 18.04 -3.74
C LEU A 334 9.31 18.51 -3.55
N VAL A 335 9.84 18.37 -2.33
CA VAL A 335 11.17 18.82 -1.92
C VAL A 335 12.02 17.63 -1.47
N ASN A 336 13.24 17.52 -1.99
CA ASN A 336 14.24 16.57 -1.48
C ASN A 336 14.93 17.13 -0.22
N LEU A 337 14.66 16.53 0.93
CA LEU A 337 15.25 16.93 2.21
C LEU A 337 16.58 16.24 2.51
N GLY A 338 16.84 15.07 1.93
CA GLY A 338 18.05 14.28 2.13
C GLY A 338 17.86 12.88 1.55
N ALA A 339 18.76 11.93 1.72
CA ALA A 339 20.11 12.12 2.20
C ALA A 339 20.92 12.95 1.18
N LYS A 340 21.58 14.03 1.64
CA LYS A 340 22.42 14.88 0.79
C LYS A 340 23.65 15.38 1.52
N THR A 341 24.67 15.80 0.76
CA THR A 341 25.84 16.45 1.34
C THR A 341 25.53 17.91 1.63
N ILE A 342 25.53 18.29 2.90
CA ILE A 342 25.28 19.65 3.35
C ILE A 342 26.55 20.17 4.00
N LYS A 343 27.19 21.18 3.40
CA LYS A 343 28.34 21.88 3.99
C LYS A 343 29.45 20.92 4.46
N GLY A 344 29.81 19.99 3.58
CA GLY A 344 30.83 18.97 3.81
C GLY A 344 30.40 17.73 4.61
N VAL A 345 29.21 17.72 5.21
CA VAL A 345 28.69 16.56 5.94
C VAL A 345 27.82 15.71 5.01
N PRO A 346 28.18 14.45 4.71
CA PRO A 346 27.40 13.58 3.83
C PRO A 346 26.12 13.09 4.52
N ASN A 347 25.18 12.56 3.73
CA ASN A 347 24.00 11.84 4.20
C ASN A 347 23.14 12.59 5.24
N CYS A 348 23.10 13.92 5.13
CA CYS A 348 22.29 14.77 6.00
C CYS A 348 20.89 14.97 5.43
N TYR A 349 19.96 15.24 6.35
CA TYR A 349 18.58 15.57 6.08
C TYR A 349 18.27 16.95 6.62
N GLU A 350 17.48 17.73 5.90
CA GLU A 350 16.93 19.00 6.35
C GLU A 350 15.74 18.78 7.29
N LEU A 351 15.75 19.47 8.42
CA LEU A 351 14.70 19.38 9.42
C LEU A 351 13.50 20.24 9.04
N THR A 352 12.32 19.62 8.99
CA THR A 352 11.03 20.30 8.91
C THR A 352 10.44 20.42 10.31
N SER A 353 10.49 21.63 10.90
CA SER A 353 9.94 21.93 12.23
C SER A 353 8.85 23.00 12.24
N SER A 354 8.63 23.68 11.11
CA SER A 354 7.62 24.73 10.96
C SER A 354 7.15 24.83 9.51
N GLY A 355 6.03 25.51 9.30
CA GLY A 355 5.35 25.59 8.01
C GLY A 355 4.46 24.37 7.76
N TRP A 356 3.95 24.28 6.54
CA TRP A 356 2.99 23.24 6.15
C TRP A 356 3.73 22.20 5.30
N TRP A 357 3.89 21.01 5.84
CA TRP A 357 4.61 19.91 5.20
C TRP A 357 3.81 18.62 5.32
N SER A 358 3.91 17.73 4.33
CA SER A 358 3.49 16.34 4.48
C SER A 358 4.38 15.67 5.54
N ASN A 359 3.80 15.06 6.57
CA ASN A 359 4.54 14.35 7.64
C ASN A 359 5.68 15.18 8.25
N LEU A 360 5.36 16.16 9.08
CA LEU A 360 6.35 17.08 9.67
C LEU A 360 7.44 16.33 10.47
N ASP A 361 7.06 15.26 11.16
CA ASP A 361 7.88 14.44 12.04
C ASP A 361 8.59 13.27 11.36
N LEU A 362 8.28 12.95 10.10
CA LEU A 362 9.01 11.93 9.33
C LEU A 362 10.49 12.28 9.20
N ARG A 363 11.37 11.34 9.54
CA ARG A 363 12.82 11.56 9.54
C ARG A 363 13.55 10.81 8.45
N VAL A 364 13.08 9.64 8.06
CA VAL A 364 13.62 8.87 6.94
C VAL A 364 12.59 7.82 6.51
N ILE A 365 12.58 7.48 5.22
CA ILE A 365 11.94 6.27 4.71
C ILE A 365 13.06 5.27 4.45
N TRP A 366 13.23 4.32 5.35
CA TRP A 366 14.33 3.37 5.31
C TRP A 366 13.95 2.15 4.47
N ASN A 367 14.64 1.94 3.35
CA ASN A 367 14.47 0.73 2.55
C ASN A 367 15.21 -0.46 3.20
N THR A 368 14.46 -1.36 3.85
CA THR A 368 15.06 -2.52 4.52
C THR A 368 15.34 -3.69 3.60
N THR A 369 14.77 -3.73 2.39
CA THR A 369 14.89 -4.89 1.48
C THR A 369 16.31 -5.05 0.94
N VAL A 370 17.17 -4.04 1.12
CA VAL A 370 18.57 -4.03 0.68
C VAL A 370 19.55 -4.29 1.83
N VAL A 371 19.07 -4.42 3.07
CA VAL A 371 19.92 -4.76 4.22
C VAL A 371 19.72 -6.22 4.64
N PRO A 372 20.74 -6.89 5.19
CA PRO A 372 20.55 -8.26 5.66
C PRO A 372 19.68 -8.30 6.92
N ASN A 373 18.85 -9.34 7.06
CA ASN A 373 18.00 -9.53 8.24
C ASN A 373 18.79 -9.48 9.56
N GLY A 374 18.10 -9.08 10.63
CA GLY A 374 18.62 -9.01 12.00
C GLY A 374 18.19 -7.77 12.77
N LYS A 375 18.70 -7.63 14.00
CA LYS A 375 18.46 -6.47 14.86
C LYS A 375 19.32 -5.27 14.46
N TYR A 376 18.70 -4.09 14.46
CA TYR A 376 19.34 -2.82 14.15
C TYR A 376 18.94 -1.77 15.19
N THR A 377 19.90 -0.96 15.66
CA THR A 377 19.63 0.23 16.46
C THR A 377 19.79 1.48 15.61
N LEU A 378 18.76 2.33 15.61
CA LEU A 378 18.75 3.64 15.00
C LEU A 378 19.09 4.70 16.05
N LYS A 379 19.85 5.72 15.65
CA LYS A 379 20.14 6.92 16.45
C LYS A 379 20.07 8.18 15.60
N CYS A 380 19.89 9.32 16.24
CA CYS A 380 19.91 10.61 15.59
C CYS A 380 21.15 11.42 15.96
N ARG A 381 21.79 12.03 14.96
CA ARG A 381 22.84 13.04 15.16
C ARG A 381 22.37 14.37 14.60
N ALA A 382 22.39 15.42 15.41
CA ALA A 382 21.88 16.74 15.05
C ALA A 382 22.98 17.74 14.68
N PHE A 383 22.63 18.69 13.83
CA PHE A 383 23.53 19.74 13.36
C PHE A 383 22.81 21.08 13.21
N ARG A 384 23.60 22.15 13.31
CA ARG A 384 23.18 23.52 13.02
C ARG A 384 24.20 24.23 12.13
N ASP A 385 23.78 25.35 11.55
CA ASP A 385 24.69 26.26 10.88
C ASP A 385 25.78 26.75 11.85
N ASN A 386 27.03 26.76 11.38
CA ASN A 386 28.10 27.41 12.12
C ASN A 386 28.02 28.93 11.91
N PRO A 387 27.84 29.72 12.99
CA PRO A 387 27.73 31.18 12.86
C PRO A 387 29.05 31.87 12.52
N VAL A 388 30.19 31.18 12.68
CA VAL A 388 31.54 31.72 12.42
C VAL A 388 32.08 31.28 11.06
N ASP A 389 31.71 30.08 10.60
CA ASP A 389 32.19 29.50 9.35
C ASP A 389 31.00 28.97 8.51
N PRO A 390 30.47 29.77 7.57
CA PRO A 390 29.22 29.43 6.87
C PRO A 390 29.29 28.15 6.03
N ASP A 391 30.49 27.66 5.72
CA ASP A 391 30.72 26.47 4.88
C ASP A 391 30.75 25.15 5.66
N HIS A 392 30.64 25.20 6.99
CA HIS A 392 30.67 24.03 7.87
C HIS A 392 29.47 23.96 8.81
N LEU A 393 29.06 22.73 9.16
CA LEU A 393 28.05 22.48 10.20
C LEU A 393 28.71 22.29 11.57
N LEU A 394 28.01 22.71 12.63
CA LEU A 394 28.37 22.37 14.00
C LEU A 394 27.47 21.24 14.51
N PRO A 395 28.03 20.19 15.12
CA PRO A 395 27.22 19.18 15.80
C PRO A 395 26.48 19.81 16.98
N VAL A 396 25.24 19.38 17.17
CA VAL A 396 24.43 19.67 18.36
C VAL A 396 24.24 18.35 19.10
N PHE A 397 24.29 18.41 20.42
CA PHE A 397 24.11 17.27 21.31
C PHE A 397 22.82 17.48 22.11
N PRO A 398 21.66 17.07 21.58
CA PRO A 398 20.41 17.06 22.36
C PRO A 398 20.57 16.24 23.64
N THR A 399 19.73 16.54 24.63
CA THR A 399 19.75 15.79 25.90
C THR A 399 19.37 14.32 25.65
N ALA A 400 20.23 13.40 26.11
CA ALA A 400 19.99 11.97 25.98
C ALA A 400 18.75 11.54 26.78
N ASN A 401 18.02 10.57 26.25
CA ASN A 401 16.80 10.04 26.86
C ASN A 401 16.50 8.63 26.32
N ASP A 402 15.60 7.89 26.97
CA ASP A 402 15.34 6.48 26.64
C ASP A 402 14.72 6.27 25.24
N LEU A 403 14.23 7.34 24.58
CA LEU A 403 13.63 7.30 23.24
C LEU A 403 14.56 7.91 22.16
N ASP A 404 15.79 8.28 22.50
CA ASP A 404 16.77 8.83 21.55
C ASP A 404 17.39 7.78 20.61
N HIS A 405 17.07 6.52 20.86
CA HIS A 405 17.43 5.35 20.07
C HIS A 405 16.20 4.46 19.85
N LEU A 406 16.25 3.68 18.78
CA LEU A 406 15.18 2.75 18.45
C LEU A 406 15.78 1.46 17.89
N THR A 407 15.58 0.35 18.58
CA THR A 407 15.95 -0.98 18.11
C THR A 407 14.79 -1.63 17.38
N LEU A 408 15.06 -2.16 16.18
CA LEU A 408 14.11 -2.84 15.31
C LEU A 408 14.68 -4.20 14.87
N MET A 409 13.84 -5.23 14.88
CA MET A 409 14.11 -6.52 14.25
C MET A 409 13.66 -6.45 12.79
N VAL A 410 14.61 -6.48 11.87
CA VAL A 410 14.35 -6.45 10.43
C VAL A 410 14.32 -7.87 9.86
N ASN A 411 13.24 -8.21 9.16
CA ASN A 411 13.09 -9.46 8.44
C ASN A 411 12.40 -9.24 7.08
N ASN A 412 13.08 -9.62 6.01
CA ASN A 412 12.54 -9.63 4.64
C ASN A 412 12.58 -11.03 4.01
N THR A 413 12.53 -12.08 4.84
CA THR A 413 12.47 -13.48 4.37
C THR A 413 11.08 -13.77 3.79
N TYR A 414 11.04 -14.62 2.77
CA TYR A 414 9.80 -14.95 2.06
C TYR A 414 9.10 -16.16 2.66
N CYS A 415 7.78 -16.17 2.55
CA CYS A 415 6.98 -17.36 2.84
C CYS A 415 7.16 -18.43 1.75
N ASN A 416 6.84 -19.67 2.12
CA ASN A 416 6.80 -20.81 1.21
C ASN A 416 5.48 -21.55 1.41
N ALA A 417 4.65 -21.61 0.37
CA ALA A 417 3.39 -22.34 0.36
C ALA A 417 3.39 -23.36 -0.78
N VAL A 418 3.25 -24.65 -0.47
CA VAL A 418 3.21 -25.73 -1.47
C VAL A 418 2.25 -26.82 -1.00
N ILE A 419 1.40 -27.31 -1.90
CA ILE A 419 0.71 -28.59 -1.73
C ILE A 419 1.65 -29.65 -2.30
N ASN A 420 2.31 -30.40 -1.43
CA ASN A 420 3.30 -31.41 -1.84
C ASN A 420 2.62 -32.57 -2.55
N LYS A 421 1.48 -33.03 -1.99
CA LYS A 421 0.73 -34.18 -2.48
C LYS A 421 -0.75 -34.09 -2.12
N VAL A 422 -1.60 -34.54 -3.05
CA VAL A 422 -2.98 -34.92 -2.77
C VAL A 422 -3.09 -36.44 -2.80
N MET A 423 -3.78 -37.02 -1.84
CA MET A 423 -3.87 -38.47 -1.65
C MET A 423 -5.31 -38.90 -1.39
N TYR A 424 -5.64 -40.12 -1.81
CA TYR A 424 -6.84 -40.81 -1.34
C TYR A 424 -6.74 -41.13 0.15
N ASP A 425 -7.87 -41.49 0.78
CA ASP A 425 -7.89 -41.85 2.21
C ASP A 425 -6.95 -43.03 2.55
N ASN A 426 -6.72 -43.95 1.60
CA ASN A 426 -5.77 -45.05 1.77
C ASN A 426 -4.29 -44.63 1.68
N GLY A 427 -3.99 -43.35 1.47
CA GLY A 427 -2.63 -42.79 1.34
C GLY A 427 -2.02 -42.93 -0.05
N THR A 428 -2.77 -43.39 -1.06
CA THR A 428 -2.28 -43.44 -2.44
C THR A 428 -2.23 -42.03 -3.03
N GLU A 429 -1.05 -41.64 -3.51
CA GLU A 429 -0.83 -40.35 -4.16
C GLU A 429 -1.61 -40.22 -5.47
N ILE A 430 -2.21 -39.05 -5.66
CA ILE A 430 -2.96 -38.68 -6.84
C ILE A 430 -2.03 -37.82 -7.71
N PRO A 431 -1.67 -38.27 -8.92
CA PRO A 431 -0.80 -37.51 -9.79
C PRO A 431 -1.44 -36.18 -10.18
N GLU A 432 -0.61 -35.16 -10.37
CA GLU A 432 -1.01 -33.84 -10.87
C GLU A 432 -1.84 -33.97 -12.15
N CYS A 433 -2.88 -33.11 -12.30
CA CYS A 433 -3.87 -33.18 -13.38
C CYS A 433 -4.67 -34.50 -13.44
N GLY A 434 -4.63 -35.31 -12.38
CA GLY A 434 -5.38 -36.56 -12.27
C GLY A 434 -6.89 -36.35 -12.13
N MET A 435 -7.66 -37.36 -12.52
CA MET A 435 -9.07 -37.46 -12.16
C MET A 435 -9.19 -38.18 -10.83
N ILE A 436 -9.80 -37.54 -9.83
CA ILE A 436 -10.06 -38.10 -8.51
C ILE A 436 -11.40 -38.82 -8.57
N ASN A 437 -11.38 -40.15 -8.44
CA ASN A 437 -12.60 -40.94 -8.40
C ASN A 437 -12.95 -41.25 -6.95
N LEU A 438 -13.97 -40.58 -6.43
CA LEU A 438 -14.46 -40.77 -5.06
C LEU A 438 -15.62 -41.76 -5.05
N SER A 439 -15.57 -42.72 -4.15
CA SER A 439 -16.63 -43.70 -3.86
C SER A 439 -17.88 -43.06 -3.25
N SER A 440 -17.74 -41.92 -2.56
CA SER A 440 -18.84 -41.14 -1.99
C SER A 440 -18.57 -39.64 -2.02
N ASN A 441 -19.61 -38.83 -1.86
CA ASN A 441 -19.50 -37.37 -1.80
C ASN A 441 -18.93 -36.82 -0.49
N THR A 442 -18.56 -37.69 0.45
CA THR A 442 -17.92 -37.33 1.72
C THR A 442 -16.63 -38.10 1.94
N GLU A 443 -16.09 -38.73 0.89
CA GLU A 443 -14.83 -39.46 1.01
C GLU A 443 -13.69 -38.51 1.35
N ASN A 444 -12.84 -38.95 2.28
CA ASN A 444 -11.71 -38.17 2.74
C ASN A 444 -10.61 -38.11 1.67
N LEU A 445 -10.13 -36.89 1.41
CA LEU A 445 -8.88 -36.59 0.73
C LEU A 445 -7.84 -36.11 1.74
N LYS A 446 -6.60 -36.51 1.53
CA LYS A 446 -5.45 -36.15 2.36
C LYS A 446 -4.54 -35.20 1.60
N PHE A 447 -4.10 -34.14 2.27
CA PHE A 447 -3.27 -33.08 1.70
C PHE A 447 -1.98 -32.99 2.50
N ASP A 448 -0.86 -33.35 1.88
CA ASP A 448 0.46 -33.08 2.41
C ASP A 448 0.85 -31.67 1.97
N ILE A 449 1.02 -30.76 2.93
CA ILE A 449 1.33 -29.36 2.66
C ILE A 449 2.59 -28.88 3.39
N THR A 450 3.22 -27.88 2.79
CA THR A 450 4.21 -27.02 3.42
C THR A 450 3.69 -25.60 3.35
N ALA A 451 3.45 -24.97 4.49
CA ALA A 451 3.07 -23.58 4.61
C ALA A 451 3.91 -22.98 5.74
N GLU A 452 5.02 -22.35 5.36
CA GLU A 452 6.04 -21.94 6.30
C GLU A 452 6.61 -20.54 6.09
N HIS A 453 7.12 -19.98 7.18
CA HIS A 453 8.08 -18.88 7.17
C HIS A 453 9.39 -19.38 7.80
N PRO A 454 10.51 -19.44 7.06
CA PRO A 454 11.76 -20.07 7.53
C PRO A 454 12.28 -19.53 8.87
N ASP A 455 12.09 -18.25 9.14
CA ASP A 455 12.56 -17.60 10.38
C ASP A 455 11.52 -17.60 11.52
N GLY A 456 10.39 -18.31 11.39
CA GLY A 456 9.41 -18.41 12.48
C GLY A 456 8.38 -17.28 12.59
N TYR A 457 8.32 -16.39 11.59
CA TYR A 457 7.40 -15.24 11.55
C TYR A 457 6.19 -15.49 10.65
N LEU A 458 5.61 -16.70 10.69
CA LEU A 458 4.34 -16.93 10.00
C LEU A 458 3.19 -16.31 10.80
N ARG A 459 2.22 -15.69 10.11
CA ARG A 459 1.00 -15.15 10.74
C ARG A 459 -0.14 -16.13 10.69
N TYR A 460 -0.38 -16.68 9.51
CA TYR A 460 -1.41 -17.70 9.30
C TYR A 460 -1.17 -18.46 8.01
N TRP A 461 -1.85 -19.60 7.89
CA TRP A 461 -2.03 -20.29 6.62
C TRP A 461 -3.44 -20.87 6.54
N VAL A 462 -3.93 -21.00 5.31
CA VAL A 462 -5.27 -21.50 5.01
C VAL A 462 -5.20 -22.42 3.80
N LEU A 463 -5.82 -23.60 3.90
CA LEU A 463 -6.07 -24.52 2.81
C LEU A 463 -7.57 -24.57 2.53
N ASP A 464 -7.97 -23.99 1.41
CA ASP A 464 -9.36 -23.86 0.97
C ASP A 464 -9.63 -24.69 -0.30
N ALA A 465 -10.88 -25.09 -0.49
CA ALA A 465 -11.34 -25.75 -1.70
C ALA A 465 -12.35 -24.87 -2.45
N TYR A 466 -12.18 -24.80 -3.77
CA TYR A 466 -13.08 -24.12 -4.70
C TYR A 466 -13.47 -25.08 -5.81
N TYR A 467 -14.62 -24.87 -6.45
CA TYR A 467 -15.06 -25.68 -7.59
C TYR A 467 -15.80 -24.86 -8.65
N GLY A 468 -15.83 -25.39 -9.86
CA GLY A 468 -16.57 -24.82 -10.98
C GLY A 468 -16.11 -23.38 -11.31
N LYS A 469 -17.02 -22.41 -11.13
CA LYS A 469 -16.75 -20.98 -11.37
C LYS A 469 -16.41 -20.25 -10.07
N ASN A 470 -15.32 -20.66 -9.40
CA ASN A 470 -14.88 -20.11 -8.11
C ASN A 470 -15.93 -20.21 -7.01
N GLN A 471 -16.74 -21.27 -7.01
CA GLN A 471 -17.65 -21.54 -5.91
C GLN A 471 -16.85 -22.06 -4.71
N TYR A 472 -16.98 -21.42 -3.56
CA TYR A 472 -16.30 -21.83 -2.35
C TYR A 472 -16.90 -23.16 -1.83
N ALA A 473 -16.11 -24.24 -1.82
CA ALA A 473 -16.51 -25.53 -1.27
C ALA A 473 -16.30 -25.59 0.25
N GLY A 474 -15.43 -24.76 0.81
CA GLY A 474 -15.16 -24.70 2.23
C GLY A 474 -13.67 -24.83 2.56
N ARG A 475 -13.38 -24.89 3.86
CA ARG A 475 -12.03 -24.90 4.40
C ARG A 475 -11.61 -26.31 4.80
N ILE A 476 -10.49 -26.79 4.27
CA ILE A 476 -9.91 -28.09 4.62
C ILE A 476 -9.18 -27.97 5.95
N ALA A 477 -8.25 -27.00 6.05
CA ALA A 477 -7.45 -26.78 7.25
C ALA A 477 -6.96 -25.34 7.32
N GLN A 478 -6.61 -24.89 8.52
CA GLN A 478 -6.02 -23.59 8.76
C GLN A 478 -5.29 -23.57 10.10
N SER A 479 -4.37 -22.64 10.25
CA SER A 479 -3.84 -22.26 11.55
C SER A 479 -3.47 -20.80 11.59
N TRP A 480 -3.49 -20.25 12.79
CA TRP A 480 -3.07 -18.88 13.10
C TRP A 480 -1.92 -18.94 14.08
N TYR A 481 -1.11 -17.88 14.08
CA TYR A 481 -0.06 -17.68 15.04
C TYR A 481 -0.62 -17.75 16.47
N PRO A 482 -0.07 -18.60 17.37
CA PRO A 482 -0.76 -18.88 18.62
C PRO A 482 -0.37 -17.93 19.78
N GLY A 483 0.67 -17.09 19.66
CA GLY A 483 0.98 -16.03 20.64
C GLY A 483 1.27 -16.48 22.09
N VAL A 484 1.82 -17.68 22.33
CA VAL A 484 1.86 -18.28 23.69
C VAL A 484 3.20 -18.13 24.43
N VAL A 485 4.35 -18.08 23.75
CA VAL A 485 5.68 -17.97 24.39
C VAL A 485 6.60 -17.04 23.58
N PRO A 486 6.74 -15.76 23.95
CA PRO A 486 7.53 -14.79 23.18
C PRO A 486 9.06 -15.03 23.28
N PRO A 487 9.82 -14.92 22.18
CA PRO A 487 9.35 -14.82 20.80
C PRO A 487 8.86 -16.20 20.40
N ASN A 488 7.58 -16.32 20.03
CA ASN A 488 7.10 -17.61 19.56
C ASN A 488 7.54 -17.74 18.10
N ASP A 489 8.66 -18.42 17.89
CA ASP A 489 9.16 -18.80 16.57
C ASP A 489 8.20 -19.87 16.01
N TRP A 490 7.15 -19.43 15.35
CA TRP A 490 6.15 -20.31 14.74
C TRP A 490 6.41 -20.38 13.23
N PRO A 491 7.16 -21.40 12.76
CA PRO A 491 7.48 -21.52 11.35
C PRO A 491 6.27 -21.92 10.50
N GLY A 492 5.18 -22.41 11.11
CA GLY A 492 4.06 -22.99 10.38
C GLY A 492 4.14 -24.51 10.32
N VAL A 493 3.83 -25.10 9.16
CA VAL A 493 3.76 -26.55 8.95
C VAL A 493 4.60 -26.96 7.75
N VAL A 494 5.34 -28.06 7.89
CA VAL A 494 6.25 -28.56 6.84
C VAL A 494 6.01 -30.04 6.63
N ASN A 495 5.67 -30.42 5.40
CA ASN A 495 5.30 -31.78 5.01
C ASN A 495 4.27 -32.42 5.96
N GLN A 496 3.23 -31.65 6.32
CA GLN A 496 2.20 -32.09 7.26
C GLN A 496 0.94 -32.48 6.52
N VAL A 497 0.37 -33.63 6.92
CA VAL A 497 -0.86 -34.17 6.32
C VAL A 497 -2.10 -33.66 7.04
N PHE A 498 -3.06 -33.13 6.28
CA PHE A 498 -4.39 -32.74 6.74
C PHE A 498 -5.47 -33.53 6.02
N ASN A 499 -6.56 -33.85 6.73
CA ASN A 499 -7.70 -34.56 6.17
C ASN A 499 -8.82 -33.58 5.82
N SER A 500 -9.43 -33.75 4.66
CA SER A 500 -10.64 -33.00 4.30
C SER A 500 -11.82 -33.25 5.25
N GLU A 501 -11.91 -34.43 5.87
CA GLU A 501 -13.00 -34.74 6.81
C GLU A 501 -12.94 -33.94 8.11
N ASP A 502 -11.75 -33.45 8.48
CA ASP A 502 -11.54 -32.56 9.64
C ASP A 502 -11.95 -31.10 9.33
N GLY A 503 -12.14 -30.79 8.05
CA GLY A 503 -12.52 -29.48 7.54
C GLY A 503 -14.02 -29.21 7.59
N SER A 504 -14.39 -27.99 7.21
CA SER A 504 -15.79 -27.56 7.05
C SER A 504 -16.10 -27.41 5.57
N LEU A 505 -16.42 -28.53 4.91
CA LEU A 505 -16.65 -28.63 3.47
C LEU A 505 -18.11 -28.97 3.15
N VAL A 506 -18.61 -28.45 2.03
CA VAL A 506 -19.81 -29.00 1.39
C VAL A 506 -19.48 -30.37 0.79
N PRO A 507 -20.46 -31.29 0.67
CA PRO A 507 -20.24 -32.57 0.01
C PRO A 507 -19.66 -32.39 -1.39
N TRP A 508 -18.69 -33.23 -1.75
CA TRP A 508 -18.05 -33.24 -3.06
C TRP A 508 -19.06 -33.40 -4.19
N GLN A 509 -18.79 -32.76 -5.31
CA GLN A 509 -19.61 -32.83 -6.52
C GLN A 509 -18.77 -33.24 -7.73
N ASP A 510 -19.45 -33.69 -8.79
CA ASP A 510 -18.84 -33.89 -10.10
C ASP A 510 -18.43 -32.54 -10.69
N CYS A 511 -17.19 -32.11 -10.46
CA CYS A 511 -16.70 -30.82 -10.92
C CYS A 511 -15.18 -30.75 -10.98
N ALA A 512 -14.68 -29.71 -11.66
CA ALA A 512 -13.30 -29.29 -11.49
C ALA A 512 -13.16 -28.55 -10.15
N TYR A 513 -12.20 -28.96 -9.34
CA TYR A 513 -11.82 -28.36 -8.08
C TYR A 513 -10.46 -27.71 -8.17
N GLN A 514 -10.31 -26.62 -7.44
CA GLN A 514 -9.05 -25.96 -7.13
C GLN A 514 -8.85 -26.04 -5.61
N PHE A 515 -7.73 -26.60 -5.19
CA PHE A 515 -7.27 -26.55 -3.81
C PHE A 515 -6.25 -25.45 -3.70
N SER A 516 -6.55 -24.43 -2.90
CA SER A 516 -5.74 -23.23 -2.76
C SER A 516 -5.16 -23.17 -1.36
N LEU A 517 -3.84 -23.20 -1.29
CA LEU A 517 -3.06 -22.97 -0.07
C LEU A 517 -2.54 -21.54 -0.10
N TRP A 518 -2.76 -20.80 0.98
CA TRP A 518 -2.24 -19.46 1.18
C TRP A 518 -1.51 -19.39 2.51
N ALA A 519 -0.35 -18.74 2.53
CA ALA A 519 0.44 -18.49 3.73
C ALA A 519 0.93 -17.03 3.74
N ALA A 520 0.85 -16.35 4.88
CA ALA A 520 1.29 -14.97 5.02
C ALA A 520 2.14 -14.77 6.28
N SER A 521 3.19 -13.96 6.15
CA SER A 521 4.08 -13.59 7.25
C SER A 521 3.43 -12.58 8.21
N ARG A 522 3.98 -12.45 9.41
CA ARG A 522 3.63 -11.37 10.35
C ARG A 522 4.55 -10.16 10.24
N ILE A 523 5.27 -10.03 9.12
CA ILE A 523 6.14 -8.89 8.85
C ILE A 523 5.28 -7.64 8.60
N THR A 524 5.68 -6.49 9.15
CA THR A 524 4.98 -5.21 8.97
C THR A 524 5.92 -4.10 8.47
N ASN A 525 5.37 -3.13 7.74
CA ASN A 525 6.05 -1.87 7.44
C ASN A 525 5.73 -0.74 8.45
N GLY A 526 4.99 -1.06 9.51
CA GLY A 526 4.49 -0.08 10.48
C GLY A 526 3.11 0.50 10.16
N PHE A 527 2.53 0.20 8.99
CA PHE A 527 1.16 0.58 8.63
C PHE A 527 0.24 -0.63 8.61
N ASN A 528 0.67 -1.68 7.94
CA ASN A 528 -0.08 -2.92 7.75
C ASN A 528 0.84 -4.13 7.80
N TYR A 529 0.27 -5.33 7.85
CA TYR A 529 1.01 -6.55 7.53
C TYR A 529 1.37 -6.58 6.05
N LEU A 530 2.56 -7.09 5.74
CA LEU A 530 2.97 -7.32 4.37
C LEU A 530 2.37 -8.65 3.88
N ASP A 531 1.08 -8.63 3.54
CA ASP A 531 0.33 -9.81 3.09
C ASP A 531 0.37 -10.01 1.56
N HIS A 532 1.37 -9.46 0.87
CA HIS A 532 1.55 -9.57 -0.59
C HIS A 532 2.88 -10.26 -0.94
N LYS A 533 2.97 -10.84 -2.14
CA LYS A 533 4.24 -11.43 -2.60
C LYS A 533 5.35 -10.38 -2.59
N PRO A 534 6.52 -10.68 -2.00
CA PRO A 534 6.99 -12.02 -1.61
C PRO A 534 6.80 -12.40 -0.13
N TYR A 535 6.13 -11.57 0.68
CA TYR A 535 5.90 -11.77 2.11
C TYR A 535 4.69 -12.67 2.42
N SER A 536 3.89 -12.94 1.41
CA SER A 536 2.94 -14.06 1.35
C SER A 536 3.29 -14.97 0.17
N ASP A 537 2.81 -16.21 0.23
CA ASP A 537 2.88 -17.13 -0.88
C ASP A 537 1.58 -17.93 -0.99
N ASP A 538 1.28 -18.35 -2.22
CA ASP A 538 0.07 -19.08 -2.55
C ASP A 538 0.39 -20.16 -3.58
N PHE A 539 -0.28 -21.31 -3.41
CA PHE A 539 -0.19 -22.45 -4.31
C PHE A 539 -1.58 -22.99 -4.60
N SER A 540 -1.87 -23.20 -5.87
CA SER A 540 -3.16 -23.75 -6.29
C SER A 540 -2.97 -25.01 -7.12
N ASP A 541 -3.56 -26.10 -6.67
CA ASP A 541 -3.58 -27.38 -7.37
C ASP A 541 -4.98 -27.69 -7.91
N HIS A 542 -5.07 -28.33 -9.07
CA HIS A 542 -6.32 -28.46 -9.82
C HIS A 542 -6.62 -29.91 -10.19
N TYR A 543 -7.82 -30.38 -9.85
CA TYR A 543 -8.27 -31.75 -10.08
C TYR A 543 -9.70 -31.79 -10.58
N TYR A 544 -10.04 -32.79 -11.40
CA TYR A 544 -11.44 -33.12 -11.65
C TYR A 544 -11.88 -34.19 -10.65
N LEU A 545 -12.85 -33.85 -9.81
CA LEU A 545 -13.48 -34.81 -8.90
C LEU A 545 -14.68 -35.44 -9.60
N LYS A 546 -14.69 -36.76 -9.59
CA LYS A 546 -15.82 -37.59 -10.01
C LYS A 546 -16.33 -38.35 -8.80
N VAL A 547 -17.56 -38.06 -8.39
CA VAL A 547 -18.20 -38.51 -7.18
C VAL A 547 -19.23 -39.58 -7.50
N GLY A 548 -19.04 -40.74 -6.88
CA GLY A 548 -19.86 -41.91 -7.12
C GLY A 548 -19.28 -42.78 -8.24
N ASN A 549 -19.40 -44.09 -8.01
CA ASN A 549 -19.15 -45.06 -9.05
C ASN A 549 -19.96 -44.69 -10.29
N CYS A 550 -19.29 -44.67 -11.43
CA CYS A 550 -19.94 -44.73 -12.72
C CYS A 550 -20.61 -46.10 -12.88
N ALA A 551 -21.62 -46.43 -12.07
CA ALA A 551 -22.51 -47.56 -12.29
C ALA A 551 -23.74 -47.07 -13.07
N TRP A 552 -23.51 -46.32 -14.15
CA TRP A 552 -24.52 -46.22 -15.20
C TRP A 552 -23.98 -46.83 -16.48
N CYS A 553 -23.85 -48.15 -16.47
CA CYS A 553 -23.80 -48.96 -17.69
C CYS A 553 -25.21 -49.12 -18.31
N GLY A 554 -26.12 -48.15 -18.15
CA GLY A 554 -27.50 -48.26 -18.63
C GLY A 554 -28.28 -49.47 -18.07
N GLY A 555 -27.89 -50.00 -16.90
CA GLY A 555 -28.43 -51.25 -16.33
C GLY A 555 -27.76 -52.54 -16.83
N ALA A 556 -26.65 -52.47 -17.56
CA ALA A 556 -25.96 -53.63 -18.15
C ALA A 556 -24.87 -54.27 -17.26
N ASP A 557 -24.38 -53.55 -16.24
CA ASP A 557 -23.50 -54.11 -15.20
C ASP A 557 -24.39 -54.62 -14.06
N ILE A 558 -24.78 -55.88 -14.17
CA ILE A 558 -25.77 -56.57 -13.33
C ILE A 558 -25.11 -57.09 -12.04
N ASP A 559 -23.81 -57.31 -12.04
CA ASP A 559 -23.06 -57.78 -10.86
C ASP A 559 -22.37 -56.68 -10.06
N GLN A 560 -22.43 -55.43 -10.53
CA GLN A 560 -21.87 -54.24 -9.88
C GLN A 560 -20.35 -54.30 -9.72
N SER A 561 -19.66 -55.03 -10.59
CA SER A 561 -18.21 -55.14 -10.60
C SER A 561 -17.50 -53.94 -11.25
N GLY A 562 -18.24 -53.04 -11.89
CA GLY A 562 -17.71 -51.88 -12.61
C GLY A 562 -17.27 -52.20 -14.05
N GLN A 563 -17.57 -53.40 -14.56
CA GLN A 563 -17.28 -53.82 -15.93
C GLN A 563 -18.47 -54.58 -16.51
N VAL A 564 -18.91 -54.27 -17.73
CA VAL A 564 -19.87 -55.11 -18.46
C VAL A 564 -19.13 -56.28 -19.10
N ASN A 565 -19.26 -57.49 -18.53
CA ASN A 565 -18.55 -58.68 -18.98
C ASN A 565 -19.44 -59.95 -18.94
N LEU A 566 -18.84 -61.13 -19.13
CA LEU A 566 -19.58 -62.41 -19.21
C LEU A 566 -20.23 -62.81 -17.87
N ALA A 567 -19.79 -62.28 -16.74
CA ALA A 567 -20.39 -62.51 -15.43
C ALA A 567 -21.78 -61.86 -15.34
N ASP A 568 -21.95 -60.66 -15.91
CA ASP A 568 -23.26 -60.00 -16.02
C ASP A 568 -24.22 -60.81 -16.88
N PHE A 569 -23.72 -61.31 -18.01
CA PHE A 569 -24.50 -62.15 -18.92
C PHE A 569 -24.95 -63.46 -18.24
N ALA A 570 -24.09 -64.06 -17.42
CA ALA A 570 -24.42 -65.27 -16.67
C ALA A 570 -25.57 -65.02 -15.66
N ARG A 571 -25.57 -63.89 -14.96
CA ARG A 571 -26.65 -63.50 -14.04
C ARG A 571 -27.98 -63.24 -14.75
N LEU A 572 -27.94 -62.61 -15.93
CA LEU A 572 -29.13 -62.41 -16.76
C LEU A 572 -29.71 -63.76 -17.23
N ALA A 573 -28.85 -64.67 -17.70
CA ALA A 573 -29.26 -66.01 -18.13
C ALA A 573 -29.89 -66.82 -16.99
N GLU A 574 -29.39 -66.69 -15.77
CA GLU A 574 -29.91 -67.37 -14.58
C GLU A 574 -31.33 -66.89 -14.22
N GLN A 575 -31.63 -65.60 -14.44
CA GLN A 575 -32.97 -65.05 -14.28
C GLN A 575 -33.95 -65.52 -15.37
N TRP A 576 -33.51 -65.60 -16.64
CA TRP A 576 -34.34 -66.09 -17.75
C TRP A 576 -34.67 -67.58 -17.68
N MET A 577 -33.83 -68.36 -17.01
CA MET A 577 -34.04 -69.80 -16.81
C MET A 577 -34.99 -70.11 -15.64
N LYS A 578 -35.47 -69.10 -14.90
CA LYS A 578 -36.47 -69.32 -13.85
C LYS A 578 -37.84 -69.56 -14.50
N PRO A 579 -38.52 -70.69 -14.21
CA PRO A 579 -39.84 -70.97 -14.76
C PRO A 579 -40.83 -69.87 -14.33
N CYS A 580 -41.43 -69.19 -15.31
CA CYS A 580 -42.45 -68.18 -15.09
C CYS A 580 -43.83 -68.84 -14.99
N GLY A 581 -44.24 -69.18 -13.76
CA GLY A 581 -45.61 -69.58 -13.45
C GLY A 581 -45.70 -70.88 -12.65
N PRO A 582 -46.82 -71.10 -11.93
CA PRO A 582 -47.05 -72.35 -11.23
C PRO A 582 -47.12 -73.51 -12.23
N THR A 583 -46.44 -74.61 -11.89
CA THR A 583 -46.48 -75.89 -12.61
C THR A 583 -47.92 -76.27 -12.94
N CYS A 584 -48.25 -76.32 -14.23
CA CYS A 584 -49.51 -76.89 -14.69
C CYS A 584 -49.41 -78.41 -14.60
N GLU A 585 -49.61 -78.97 -13.41
CA GLU A 585 -49.94 -80.39 -13.24
C GLU A 585 -51.46 -80.56 -13.30
N GLY A 586 -51.94 -81.20 -14.38
CA GLY A 586 -53.29 -81.74 -14.47
C GLY A 586 -54.14 -81.17 -15.61
N LEU A 587 -53.98 -81.72 -16.82
CA LEU A 587 -55.05 -82.17 -17.71
C LEU A 587 -54.51 -83.25 -18.66
#